data_AF-A0A8X8ZWK4-F1
#
_entry.id   AF-A0A8X8ZWK4-F1
#
_cell.length_a   1.000
_cell.length_b   1.000
_cell.length_c   1.000
_cell.angle_alpha   90.00
_cell.angle_beta   90.00
_cell.angle_gamma   90.00
#
_symmetry.space_group_name_H-M   'P 1'
#
loop_
_entity.id
_entity.type
_entity.pdbx_description
1 polymer ?
#
loop_
_entity_poly.entity_id
_entity_poly.type
_entity_poly.pdbx_seq_one_letter_code
_entity_poly.pdbx_strand_id
1 'polypeptide(L)'
;MAARKGCTPSRLALAWVHHQGDDVCPIPGTTQITSLNQNIGALSVKLTQQDMAELESYVSAGVVKGERHALMASTWIASETSPLFSWKAD
;
A
#
# COMPACT_ATOMS: atom_id res chain seq x y z
N MET A 1 1.96 15.65 10.86
CA MET A 1 0.76 15.98 10.06
C MET A 1 -0.45 15.08 10.31
N ALA A 2 -0.34 13.74 10.25
CA ALA A 2 -1.50 12.83 10.39
C ALA A 2 -2.35 13.08 11.65
N ALA A 3 -1.70 13.31 12.80
CA ALA A 3 -2.37 13.71 14.04
C ALA A 3 -3.17 15.01 13.90
N ARG A 4 -2.65 16.04 13.21
CA ARG A 4 -3.37 17.31 12.95
C ARG A 4 -4.61 17.08 12.08
N LYS A 5 -4.58 16.09 11.19
CA LYS A 5 -5.71 15.67 10.34
C LYS A 5 -6.60 14.61 11.01
N GLY A 6 -6.33 14.25 12.28
CA GLY A 6 -7.10 13.24 13.00
C GLY A 6 -7.10 11.86 12.33
N CYS A 7 -6.01 11.49 11.65
CA CYS A 7 -5.89 10.23 10.90
C CYS A 7 -4.62 9.46 11.22
N THR A 8 -4.58 8.19 10.82
CA THR A 8 -3.37 7.37 10.86
C THR A 8 -2.41 7.78 9.74
N PRO A 9 -1.09 7.56 9.90
CA PRO A 9 -0.13 7.81 8.82
C PRO A 9 -0.46 7.07 7.52
N SER A 10 -0.93 5.81 7.61
CA SER A 10 -1.36 5.02 6.45
C SER A 10 -2.52 5.68 5.71
N ARG A 11 -3.52 6.18 6.46
CA ARG A 11 -4.68 6.86 5.88
C ARG A 11 -4.31 8.20 5.26
N LEU A 12 -3.38 8.94 5.87
CA LEU A 12 -2.84 10.17 5.29
C LEU A 12 -2.09 9.90 3.98
N ALA A 13 -1.27 8.85 3.95
CA ALA A 13 -0.50 8.48 2.75
C ALA A 13 -1.44 8.09 1.60
N LEU A 14 -2.46 7.27 1.85
CA LEU A 14 -3.43 6.90 0.81
C LEU A 14 -4.25 8.11 0.35
N ALA A 15 -4.66 9.01 1.27
CA ALA A 15 -5.35 10.24 0.91
C ALA A 15 -4.49 11.14 0.00
N TRP A 16 -3.19 11.23 0.25
CA TRP A 16 -2.25 11.96 -0.61
C TRP A 16 -2.21 11.38 -2.02
N VAL A 17 -2.17 10.04 -2.18
CA VAL A 17 -2.21 9.40 -3.50
C VAL A 17 -3.49 9.75 -4.24
N HIS A 18 -4.65 9.73 -3.56
CA HIS A 18 -5.92 10.15 -4.16
C HIS A 18 -5.94 11.62 -4.60
N HIS A 19 -5.15 12.51 -3.99
CA HIS A 19 -5.08 13.93 -4.34
C HIS A 19 -4.08 14.23 -5.47
N GLN A 20 -3.40 13.22 -6.05
CA GLN A 20 -2.44 13.44 -7.13
C GLN A 20 -3.07 13.79 -8.48
N GLY A 21 -4.35 13.49 -8.66
CA GLY A 21 -5.10 13.80 -9.89
C GLY A 21 -6.37 12.99 -9.99
N ASP A 22 -7.31 13.48 -10.79
CA ASP A 22 -8.59 12.78 -11.05
C ASP A 22 -8.40 11.50 -11.88
N ASP A 23 -7.22 11.32 -12.48
CA ASP A 23 -6.78 10.15 -13.25
C ASP A 23 -6.00 9.12 -12.40
N VAL A 24 -5.88 9.34 -11.08
CA VAL A 24 -5.15 8.45 -10.17
C VAL A 24 -6.10 7.60 -9.33
N CYS A 25 -6.11 6.29 -9.60
CA CYS A 25 -6.92 5.31 -8.85
C CYS A 25 -6.02 4.30 -8.10
N PRO A 26 -5.70 4.52 -6.81
CA PRO A 26 -4.91 3.57 -6.05
C PRO A 26 -5.69 2.28 -5.75
N ILE A 27 -4.99 1.15 -5.80
CA ILE A 27 -5.54 -0.20 -5.57
C ILE A 27 -4.89 -0.89 -4.35
N PRO A 28 -5.06 -0.36 -3.12
CA PRO A 28 -4.40 -0.90 -1.94
C PRO A 28 -4.96 -2.28 -1.56
N GLY A 29 -4.08 -3.29 -1.54
CA GLY A 29 -4.41 -4.64 -1.06
C GLY A 29 -4.30 -4.79 0.45
N THR A 30 -5.14 -5.65 1.04
CA THR A 30 -5.09 -6.03 2.46
C THR A 30 -5.77 -7.39 2.68
N THR A 31 -5.35 -8.11 3.72
CA THR A 31 -5.99 -9.36 4.18
C THR A 31 -6.92 -9.16 5.38
N GLN A 32 -6.95 -7.95 5.96
CA GLN A 32 -7.71 -7.63 7.17
C GLN A 32 -8.81 -6.61 6.87
N ILE A 33 -10.04 -6.90 7.33
CA ILE A 33 -11.20 -6.02 7.17
C ILE A 33 -10.99 -4.67 7.88
N THR A 34 -10.35 -4.67 9.05
CA THR A 34 -10.03 -3.43 9.78
C THR A 34 -9.17 -2.48 8.94
N SER A 35 -8.20 -3.01 8.21
CA SER A 35 -7.36 -2.24 7.29
C SER A 35 -8.13 -1.80 6.04
N LEU A 36 -9.04 -2.63 5.53
CA LEU A 36 -9.94 -2.23 4.44
C LEU A 36 -10.77 -1.00 4.84
N ASN A 37 -11.36 -1.02 6.03
CA ASN A 37 -12.14 0.10 6.56
C ASN A 37 -11.28 1.37 6.73
N GLN A 38 -10.02 1.23 7.15
CA GLN A 38 -9.08 2.36 7.20
C GLN A 38 -8.75 2.91 5.82
N ASN A 39 -8.56 2.04 4.81
CA ASN A 39 -8.29 2.44 3.43
C ASN A 39 -9.48 3.23 2.86
N ILE A 40 -10.71 2.74 3.05
CA ILE A 40 -11.93 3.46 2.64
C ILE A 40 -12.01 4.82 3.33
N GLY A 41 -11.67 4.89 4.63
CA GLY A 41 -11.65 6.14 5.39
C GLY A 41 -10.65 7.18 4.87
N ALA A 42 -9.70 6.83 4.00
CA ALA A 42 -8.80 7.81 3.38
C ALA A 42 -9.52 8.80 2.47
N LEU A 43 -10.63 8.39 1.86
CA LEU A 43 -11.46 9.25 0.98
C LEU A 43 -12.05 10.46 1.72
N SER A 44 -12.23 10.34 3.04
CA SER A 44 -12.77 11.41 3.89
C SER A 44 -11.71 12.43 4.32
N VAL A 45 -10.41 12.15 4.11
CA VAL A 45 -9.33 13.07 4.48
C VAL A 45 -9.20 14.16 3.42
N LYS A 46 -9.40 15.42 3.81
CA LYS A 46 -9.25 16.59 2.93
C LYS A 46 -7.85 17.20 3.07
N LEU A 47 -7.13 17.27 1.96
CA LEU A 47 -5.82 17.90 1.87
C LEU A 47 -5.95 19.20 1.07
N THR A 48 -5.53 20.31 1.67
CA THR A 48 -5.41 21.60 0.99
C THR A 48 -4.12 21.62 0.15
N GLN A 49 -3.99 22.63 -0.71
CA GLN A 49 -2.75 22.81 -1.49
C GLN A 49 -1.51 23.03 -0.58
N GLN A 50 -1.69 23.70 0.56
CA GLN A 50 -0.64 23.86 1.56
C GLN A 50 -0.25 22.53 2.23
N ASP A 51 -1.25 21.70 2.54
CA ASP A 51 -1.02 20.35 3.07
C ASP A 51 -0.22 19.50 2.08
N MET A 52 -0.56 19.55 0.80
CA MET A 52 0.16 18.83 -0.26
C MET A 52 1.62 19.29 -0.36
N ALA A 53 1.85 20.61 -0.38
CA ALA A 53 3.19 21.17 -0.42
C ALA A 53 4.03 20.79 0.82
N GLU A 54 3.41 20.76 2.01
CA GLU A 54 4.10 20.31 3.23
C GLU A 54 4.47 18.82 3.14
N LEU A 55 3.56 17.96 2.66
CA LEU A 55 3.82 16.53 2.49
C LEU A 55 4.96 16.25 1.51
N GLU A 56 4.98 16.97 0.39
CA GLU A 56 6.03 16.85 -0.63
C GLU A 56 7.39 17.35 -0.13
N SER A 57 7.40 18.28 0.83
CA SER A 57 8.64 18.75 1.45
C SER A 57 9.34 17.68 2.32
N TYR A 58 8.59 16.68 2.81
CA TYR A 58 9.15 15.65 3.70
C TYR A 58 10.05 14.64 2.98
N VAL A 59 9.82 14.38 1.69
CA VAL A 59 10.58 13.37 0.93
C VAL A 59 10.88 13.91 -0.46
N SER A 60 12.17 14.16 -0.74
CA SER A 60 12.60 14.44 -2.11
C SER A 60 12.45 13.18 -2.98
N ALA A 61 11.88 13.33 -4.17
CA ALA A 61 11.63 12.25 -5.12
C ALA A 61 12.89 11.43 -5.48
N GLY A 62 14.09 11.96 -5.25
CA GLY A 62 15.36 11.25 -5.49
C GLY A 62 15.80 10.28 -4.40
N VAL A 63 15.20 10.32 -3.20
CA VAL A 63 15.69 9.60 -2.01
C VAL A 63 15.25 8.13 -2.00
N VAL A 64 14.05 7.83 -2.53
CA VAL A 64 13.49 6.48 -2.52
C VAL A 64 13.42 5.96 -3.96
N LYS A 65 14.45 5.22 -4.37
CA LYS A 65 14.44 4.45 -5.63
C LYS A 65 14.27 2.97 -5.30
N GLY A 66 13.09 2.43 -5.59
CA GLY A 66 12.86 0.98 -5.50
C GLY A 66 13.58 0.23 -6.61
N GLU A 67 13.98 -1.01 -6.33
CA GLU A 67 14.43 -1.94 -7.37
C GLU A 67 13.22 -2.44 -8.17
N ARG A 68 13.31 -2.43 -9.51
CA ARG A 68 12.26 -3.02 -10.37
C ARG A 68 12.13 -4.54 -10.18
N HIS A 69 13.19 -5.19 -9.70
CA HIS A 69 13.26 -6.62 -9.45
C HIS A 69 13.87 -6.85 -8.07
N ALA A 70 13.14 -6.47 -7.01
CA ALA A 70 13.48 -6.96 -5.68
C ALA A 70 13.38 -8.50 -5.69
N LEU A 71 14.38 -9.19 -5.13
CA LEU A 71 14.46 -10.63 -4.84
C LEU A 71 13.20 -11.41 -5.24
N MET A 72 13.00 -11.63 -6.54
CA MET A 72 11.96 -12.56 -6.97
C MET A 72 12.44 -13.90 -6.45
N ALA A 73 11.78 -14.41 -5.40
CA ALA A 73 12.02 -15.75 -4.93
C ALA A 73 11.76 -16.66 -6.13
N SER A 74 12.83 -17.26 -6.65
CA SER A 74 12.80 -18.29 -7.67
C SER A 74 11.71 -19.30 -7.33
N THR A 75 10.54 -19.21 -7.98
CA THR A 75 9.35 -19.99 -7.63
C THR A 75 9.56 -21.48 -7.82
N TRP A 76 10.57 -21.85 -8.63
CA TRP A 76 11.10 -23.20 -8.80
C TRP A 76 11.80 -23.79 -7.57
N ILE A 77 12.18 -23.00 -6.56
CA ILE A 77 12.81 -23.55 -5.33
C ILE A 77 11.79 -24.32 -4.47
N ALA A 78 10.52 -23.95 -4.54
CA ALA A 78 9.44 -24.55 -3.76
C ALA A 78 8.40 -25.26 -4.63
N SER A 79 8.75 -25.62 -5.88
CA SER A 79 7.85 -26.30 -6.82
C SER A 79 7.79 -27.81 -6.61
N GLU A 80 7.82 -28.27 -5.36
CA GLU A 80 7.69 -29.68 -5.02
C GLU A 80 6.22 -30.13 -5.12
N THR A 81 6.01 -31.37 -5.54
CA THR A 81 4.68 -32.00 -5.56
C THR A 81 4.53 -32.95 -4.38
N SER A 82 3.35 -32.96 -3.74
CA SER A 82 3.06 -33.89 -2.65
C SER A 82 3.35 -35.35 -3.05
N PRO A 83 4.13 -36.10 -2.26
CA PRO A 83 4.54 -37.46 -2.61
C PRO A 83 3.34 -38.41 -2.60
N LEU A 84 3.34 -39.42 -3.47
CA LEU A 84 2.19 -40.32 -3.69
C LEU A 84 1.65 -40.99 -2.42
N PHE A 85 2.50 -41.25 -1.41
CA PHE A 85 2.08 -41.87 -0.15
C PHE A 85 1.24 -40.94 0.75
N SER A 86 1.26 -39.62 0.53
CA SER A 86 0.45 -38.66 1.30
C SER A 86 -1.00 -38.56 0.82
N TRP A 87 -1.34 -39.24 -0.27
CA TRP A 87 -2.67 -39.26 -0.84
C TRP A 87 -3.45 -40.39 -0.16
N LYS A 88 -4.35 -40.05 0.76
CA LYS A 88 -5.35 -41.01 1.26
C LYS A 88 -6.52 -41.01 0.28
N ALA A 89 -6.80 -42.16 -0.32
CA ALA A 89 -8.10 -42.40 -0.92
C ALA A 89 -9.09 -42.67 0.22
N ASP A 90 -10.19 -41.93 0.26
CA ASP A 90 -11.33 -42.24 1.13
C ASP A 90 -11.92 -43.60 0.79
#